data_AF-A0A068VLJ4-F1
#
_entry.id   AF-A0A068VLJ4-F1
#
_cell.length_a   1.000
_cell.length_b   1.000
_cell.length_c   1.000
_cell.angle_alpha   90.00
_cell.angle_beta   90.00
_cell.angle_gamma   90.00
#
_symmetry.space_group_name_H-M   'P 1'
#
loop_
_entity.id
_entity.type
_entity.pdbx_description
1 polymer ?
#
loop_
_entity_poly.entity_id
_entity_poly.type
_entity_poly.pdbx_seq_one_letter_code
_entity_poly.pdbx_strand_id
1 'polypeptide(L)'
;MATVEEKGRPVEKIKGGMVTMPFIFANEVCEKLAVVGVGSNMQSYLTKQLHMSLTKAANTTTNFSGTASLTPLIGAFIADSFAGRFWTITVASIFYQIVKSLSLP
;
A
#
# COMPACT_ATOMS: atom_id res chain seq x y z
N MET A 1 -41.71 -24.40 20.96
CA MET A 1 -40.90 -23.61 21.92
C MET A 1 -39.70 -24.45 22.30
N ALA A 2 -38.55 -24.21 21.68
CA ALA A 2 -37.27 -24.78 22.10
C ALA A 2 -36.32 -23.59 22.31
N THR A 3 -36.00 -23.33 23.58
CA THR A 3 -35.03 -22.34 24.02
C THR A 3 -33.63 -22.91 23.79
N VAL A 4 -32.99 -22.51 22.69
CA VAL A 4 -31.56 -22.79 22.47
C VAL A 4 -30.77 -21.78 23.29
N GLU A 5 -30.11 -22.29 24.32
CA GLU A 5 -29.21 -21.57 25.20
C GLU A 5 -28.00 -21.04 24.40
N GLU A 6 -27.90 -19.72 24.25
CA GLU A 6 -26.76 -19.08 23.60
C GLU A 6 -25.57 -19.07 24.58
N LYS A 7 -24.77 -20.12 24.51
CA LYS A 7 -23.51 -20.30 25.23
C LYS A 7 -22.55 -19.15 24.91
N GLY A 8 -22.39 -18.23 25.86
CA GLY A 8 -21.53 -17.06 25.77
C GLY A 8 -20.09 -17.40 25.37
N ARG A 9 -19.64 -16.82 24.25
CA ARG A 9 -18.23 -16.85 23.84
C ARG A 9 -17.41 -15.98 24.82
N PRO A 10 -16.23 -16.42 25.28
CA PRO A 10 -15.34 -15.56 26.04
C PRO A 10 -14.85 -14.45 25.10
N VAL A 11 -15.17 -13.19 25.44
CA VAL A 11 -14.62 -12.02 24.75
C VAL A 11 -13.11 -12.04 24.98
N GLU A 12 -12.35 -12.24 23.91
CA GLU A 12 -10.89 -12.16 23.90
C GLU A 12 -10.48 -10.80 24.49
N LYS A 13 -9.69 -10.82 25.57
CA LYS A 13 -9.22 -9.60 26.21
C LYS A 13 -8.39 -8.82 25.19
N ILE A 14 -8.90 -7.67 24.74
CA ILE A 14 -8.19 -6.71 23.87
C ILE A 14 -6.99 -6.15 24.64
N LYS A 15 -5.91 -6.92 24.74
CA LYS A 15 -4.60 -6.48 25.22
C LYS A 15 -3.89 -5.82 24.05
N GLY A 16 -4.24 -4.58 23.78
CA GLY A 16 -3.59 -3.86 22.67
C GLY A 16 -3.70 -2.35 22.76
N GLY A 17 -4.83 -1.79 23.19
CA GLY A 17 -5.13 -0.36 23.01
C GLY A 17 -4.05 0.59 23.50
N MET A 18 -3.74 0.59 24.80
CA MET A 18 -2.83 1.60 25.37
C MET A 18 -1.35 1.42 24.99
N VAL A 19 -0.91 0.19 24.74
CA VAL A 19 0.50 -0.10 24.38
C VAL A 19 0.76 0.08 22.89
N THR A 20 -0.23 -0.23 22.02
CA THR A 20 -0.09 -0.07 20.56
C THR A 20 -0.37 1.36 20.08
N MET A 21 -1.18 2.12 20.81
CA MET A 21 -1.52 3.51 20.48
C MET A 21 -0.29 4.41 20.20
N PRO A 22 0.76 4.45 21.04
CA PRO A 22 1.92 5.30 20.75
C PRO A 22 2.69 4.88 19.50
N PHE A 23 2.73 3.58 19.16
CA PHE A 23 3.39 3.10 17.94
C PHE A 23 2.63 3.51 16.69
N ILE A 24 1.31 3.37 16.69
CA ILE A 24 0.45 3.80 15.57
C ILE A 24 0.56 5.32 15.40
N PHE A 25 0.52 6.06 16.50
CA PHE A 25 0.66 7.51 16.48
C PHE A 25 2.02 7.95 15.94
N ALA A 26 3.12 7.33 16.40
CA ALA A 26 4.45 7.64 15.90
C ALA A 26 4.60 7.34 14.40
N ASN A 27 4.01 6.25 13.92
CA ASN A 27 3.98 5.92 12.50
C ASN A 27 3.22 6.99 11.70
N GLU A 28 2.03 7.37 12.15
CA GLU A 28 1.22 8.42 11.51
C GLU A 28 1.98 9.76 11.44
N VAL A 29 2.62 10.16 12.54
CA VAL A 29 3.43 11.38 12.58
C VAL A 29 4.62 11.28 11.62
N CYS A 30 5.33 10.15 11.61
CA CYS A 30 6.45 9.92 10.71
C CYS A 30 6.02 10.01 9.24
N GLU A 31 4.89 9.40 8.88
CA GLU A 31 4.35 9.45 7.53
C GLU A 31 4.00 10.90 7.14
N LYS A 32 3.31 11.65 8.01
CA LYS A 32 2.98 13.06 7.76
C LYS A 32 4.23 13.92 7.60
N LEU A 33 5.25 13.71 8.43
CA LEU A 33 6.53 14.41 8.34
C LEU A 33 7.28 14.08 7.04
N ALA A 34 7.29 12.82 6.62
CA ALA A 34 7.92 12.39 5.38
C ALA A 34 7.23 13.03 4.16
N VAL A 35 5.90 13.02 4.11
CA VAL A 35 5.12 13.60 3.00
C VAL A 35 5.36 15.11 2.89
N VAL A 36 5.24 15.84 4.01
CA VAL A 36 5.44 17.30 4.01
C VAL A 36 6.91 17.67 3.77
N GLY A 37 7.84 16.94 4.37
CA GLY A 37 9.27 17.16 4.23
C GLY A 37 9.77 16.94 2.80
N VAL A 38 9.41 15.82 2.18
CA VAL A 38 9.78 15.51 0.79
C VAL A 38 9.09 16.49 -0.17
N GLY A 39 7.80 16.77 0.02
CA GLY A 39 7.05 17.70 -0.83
C GLY A 39 7.63 19.11 -0.83
N SER A 40 7.91 19.66 0.35
CA SER A 40 8.50 21.00 0.50
C SER A 40 9.94 21.08 -0.03
N ASN A 41 10.77 20.07 0.23
CA ASN A 41 12.14 20.02 -0.28
C ASN A 41 12.16 19.94 -1.81
N MET A 42 11.34 19.06 -2.40
CA MET A 42 11.25 18.87 -3.84
C MET A 42 10.77 20.14 -4.56
N GLN A 43 9.70 20.78 -4.07
CA GLN A 43 9.18 22.01 -4.68
C GLN A 43 10.20 23.15 -4.60
N SER A 44 10.89 23.29 -3.46
CA SER A 44 11.93 24.30 -3.27
C SER A 44 13.13 24.02 -4.18
N TYR A 45 13.58 22.76 -4.30
CA TYR A 45 14.68 22.36 -5.17
C TYR A 45 14.40 22.65 -6.65
N LEU A 46 13.20 22.29 -7.13
CA LEU A 46 12.77 22.56 -8.51
C LEU A 46 12.75 24.06 -8.83
N THR A 47 12.34 24.89 -7.86
CA THR A 47 12.21 26.34 -8.06
C THR A 47 13.56 27.06 -7.90
N LYS A 48 14.37 26.68 -6.91
CA LYS A 48 15.60 27.39 -6.52
C LYS A 48 16.85 26.90 -7.26
N GLN A 49 17.00 25.57 -7.41
CA GLN A 49 18.23 24.97 -7.94
C GLN A 49 18.12 24.62 -9.42
N LEU A 50 16.93 24.18 -9.86
CA LEU A 50 16.69 23.78 -11.26
C LEU A 50 16.23 24.95 -12.14
N HIS A 51 16.01 26.14 -11.55
CA HIS A 51 15.49 27.35 -12.21
C HIS A 51 14.26 27.09 -13.12
N MET A 52 13.40 26.13 -12.75
CA MET A 52 12.18 25.88 -13.51
C MET A 52 11.18 27.03 -13.31
N SER A 53 10.41 27.35 -14.35
CA SER A 53 9.28 28.27 -14.18
C SER A 53 8.31 27.70 -13.14
N LEU A 54 7.69 28.57 -12.36
CA LEU A 54 6.77 28.19 -11.27
C LEU A 54 5.68 27.23 -11.77
N THR A 55 5.19 27.44 -13.00
CA THR A 55 4.21 26.56 -13.66
C THR A 55 4.76 25.15 -13.88
N LYS A 56 6.02 25.00 -14.28
CA LYS A 56 6.62 23.69 -14.56
C LYS A 56 7.02 22.95 -13.28
N ALA A 57 7.48 23.69 -12.27
CA ALA A 57 7.71 23.14 -10.93
C ALA A 57 6.40 22.61 -10.31
N ALA A 58 5.32 23.41 -10.36
CA ALA A 58 4.01 23.01 -9.86
C ALA A 58 3.47 21.76 -10.56
N ASN A 59 3.54 21.71 -11.89
CA ASN A 59 3.11 20.52 -12.65
C ASN A 59 3.90 19.27 -12.27
N THR A 60 5.20 19.40 -12.03
CA THR A 60 6.06 18.27 -11.65
C THR A 60 5.75 17.79 -10.22
N THR A 61 5.54 18.70 -9.27
CA THR A 61 5.13 18.37 -7.90
C THR A 61 3.74 17.73 -7.87
N THR A 62 2.78 18.24 -8.64
CA THR A 62 1.43 17.66 -8.75
C THR A 62 1.46 16.26 -9.35
N ASN A 63 2.23 16.05 -10.43
CA ASN A 63 2.40 14.73 -11.03
C ASN A 63 3.03 13.75 -10.03
N PHE A 64 4.06 14.18 -9.29
CA PHE A 64 4.68 13.37 -8.25
C PHE A 64 3.69 12.99 -7.15
N SER A 65 2.93 13.95 -6.63
CA SER A 65 1.87 13.69 -5.64
C SER A 65 0.83 12.71 -6.18
N GLY A 66 0.42 12.86 -7.44
CA GLY A 66 -0.51 11.94 -8.10
C GLY A 66 0.04 10.51 -8.18
N THR A 67 1.31 10.35 -8.55
CA THR A 67 1.96 9.02 -8.56
C THR A 67 2.09 8.44 -7.15
N ALA A 68 2.42 9.26 -6.15
CA ALA A 68 2.52 8.83 -4.77
C ALA A 68 1.17 8.34 -4.20
N SER A 69 0.05 8.92 -4.63
CA SER A 69 -1.30 8.44 -4.28
C SER A 69 -1.71 7.17 -5.01
N LEU A 70 -1.18 6.91 -6.22
CA LEU A 70 -1.43 5.68 -6.98
C LEU A 70 -0.59 4.49 -6.48
N THR A 71 0.59 4.75 -5.91
CA THR A 71 1.49 3.71 -5.39
C THR A 71 0.82 2.77 -4.36
N PRO A 72 0.09 3.26 -3.33
CA PRO A 72 -0.65 2.40 -2.41
C PRO A 72 -1.72 1.55 -3.10
N LEU A 73 -2.38 2.07 -4.13
CA LEU A 73 -3.39 1.33 -4.89
C LEU A 73 -2.77 0.13 -5.61
N ILE A 74 -1.63 0.35 -6.27
CA ILE A 74 -0.86 -0.71 -6.91
C ILE A 74 -0.31 -1.68 -5.85
N GLY A 75 0.21 -1.15 -4.74
CA GLY A 75 0.72 -1.94 -3.62
C GLY A 75 -0.34 -2.83 -2.98
N ALA A 76 -1.56 -2.33 -2.81
CA ALA A 76 -2.70 -3.09 -2.31
C ALA A 76 -3.10 -4.20 -3.30
N PHE A 77 -3.20 -3.87 -4.60
CA PHE A 77 -3.50 -4.86 -5.63
C PHE A 77 -2.46 -5.99 -5.67
N ILE A 78 -1.17 -5.65 -5.53
CA ILE A 78 -0.09 -6.62 -5.40
C ILE A 78 -0.24 -7.42 -4.11
N ALA A 79 -0.44 -6.79 -2.95
CA ALA A 79 -0.61 -7.49 -1.68
C ALA A 79 -1.78 -8.50 -1.72
N ASP A 80 -2.93 -8.10 -2.27
CA ASP A 80 -4.11 -8.96 -2.45
C ASP A 80 -3.85 -10.11 -3.43
N SER A 81 -3.07 -9.86 -4.49
CA SER A 81 -2.68 -10.88 -5.45
C SER A 81 -1.69 -11.91 -4.87
N PHE A 82 -0.80 -11.48 -3.98
CA PHE A 82 0.19 -12.34 -3.35
C PHE A 82 -0.39 -13.16 -2.17
N ALA A 83 -1.50 -12.74 -1.55
CA ALA A 83 -2.09 -13.38 -0.38
C ALA A 83 -2.83 -14.74 -0.63
N GLY A 84 -2.71 -15.36 -1.81
CA GLY A 84 -2.76 -16.83 -1.88
C GLY A 84 -3.63 -17.51 -2.96
N ARG A 85 -4.33 -16.79 -3.84
CA ARG A 85 -5.04 -17.41 -4.98
C ARG A 85 -4.51 -16.99 -6.35
N PHE A 86 -4.20 -15.72 -6.52
CA PHE A 86 -3.72 -15.22 -7.80
C PHE A 86 -2.29 -15.71 -8.13
N TRP A 87 -1.43 -15.81 -7.11
CA TRP A 87 -0.07 -16.38 -7.29
C TRP A 87 -0.12 -17.83 -7.79
N THR A 88 -0.98 -18.67 -7.19
CA THR A 88 -1.14 -20.08 -7.56
C THR A 88 -1.68 -20.24 -8.98
N ILE A 89 -2.66 -19.42 -9.36
CA ILE A 89 -3.24 -19.42 -10.71
C ILE A 89 -2.24 -18.91 -11.74
N THR A 90 -1.47 -17.88 -11.41
CA THR A 90 -0.44 -17.31 -12.30
C THR A 90 0.68 -18.31 -12.55
N VAL A 91 1.20 -18.94 -11.48
CA VAL A 91 2.22 -19.99 -11.59
C VAL A 91 1.69 -21.20 -12.35
N ALA A 92 0.47 -21.65 -12.07
CA ALA A 92 -0.15 -22.77 -12.80
C ALA A 92 -0.34 -22.45 -14.30
N SER A 93 -0.73 -21.22 -14.63
CA SER A 93 -0.92 -20.78 -16.02
C SER A 93 0.40 -20.70 -16.78
N ILE A 94 1.45 -20.15 -16.16
CA ILE A 94 2.80 -20.09 -16.73
C ILE A 94 3.36 -21.50 -16.94
N PHE A 95 3.23 -22.37 -15.93
CA PHE A 95 3.68 -23.75 -16.01
C PHE A 95 2.96 -24.53 -17.12
N TYR A 96 1.64 -24.35 -17.24
CA TYR A 96 0.86 -24.95 -18.33
C TYR A 96 1.32 -24.49 -19.71
N GLN A 97 1.57 -23.18 -19.92
CA GLN A 97 2.06 -22.66 -21.19
C GLN A 97 3.45 -23.20 -21.54
N ILE A 98 4.37 -23.27 -20.56
CA ILE A 98 5.72 -23.82 -20.76
C ILE A 98 5.64 -25.31 -21.12
N VAL A 99 4.87 -26.10 -20.37
CA VAL A 99 4.68 -27.54 -20.64
C VAL A 99 4.05 -27.77 -22.01
N LYS A 100 3.02 -26.99 -22.38
CA LYS A 100 2.39 -27.05 -23.70
C LYS A 100 3.38 -26.69 -24.82
N SER A 101 4.21 -25.67 -24.62
CA SER A 101 5.23 -25.25 -25.59
C SER A 101 6.35 -26.28 -25.75
N LEU A 102 6.67 -27.04 -24.71
CA LEU A 102 7.72 -28.09 -24.75
C LEU A 102 7.19 -29.41 -25.30
N SER A 103 5.89 -29.68 -25.15
CA SER A 103 5.23 -30.89 -25.67
C SER A 103 4.88 -30.81 -27.16
N LEU A 104 5.30 -29.75 -27.85
CA LEU A 104 5.11 -29.55 -29.29
C LEU A 104 6.47 -29.58 -30.01
N PRO A 105 6.98 -30.77 -30.39
CA PRO A 105 7.80 -30.93 -31.59
C PRO A 105 6.93 -30.93 -32.86
#